data_AF-A0A2D5XPN7-F1
#
_entry.id   AF-A0A2D5XPN7-F1
#
_cell.length_a   1.000
_cell.length_b   1.000
_cell.length_c   1.000
_cell.angle_alpha   90.00
_cell.angle_beta   90.00
_cell.angle_gamma   90.00
#
_symmetry.space_group_name_H-M   'P 1'
#
loop_
_entity.id
_entity.type
_entity.pdbx_description
1 polymer ?
#
loop_
_entity_poly.entity_id
_entity_poly.type
_entity_poly.pdbx_seq_one_letter_code
_entity_poly.pdbx_strand_id
1 'polypeptide(L)'
;MTCSTLFALLPLLMPQGTPTAPPTGVRLPALVTIDGAWESPHGLIVLQERAGGRVQGYLAGSPGTRISSGTLVGSNLTLTLEGEDGGGPLPTFSYSGTLSGTSIVGTYDDGTGPVPLTMTRSVSAIVEEQWLLVDGTTSAQVEARRLTQAGAFFGAGFSGMDNCDFLACGGTIDSWAVTGSSHLIETSSGGSCTSATTLSGTLDPASKILSGTFTTIDCVGSSSGTFMGGKRGLTNSAHMEEVVVLVADLCDAFEAESPTAIDAFHTAFLHDGMTRADFSAEFASWYANYHSLEATAILSRIITLDDGEVVSFLSAPDRLDWTIILTGIPNSGGPRETILDYTPEPFDDPVHFLGLEGGQRVFVGNNESAPFSMDMPIALGDGDLVTFGLWPYGVHEGGHPEGHPGVDIEYAPGTSVLATADGTVTYIEHNSHFPTQWDLLLEVRPGVVVQYDHMGSIDPSITVGTAVIQGQVLGGPSTPIPHRVVHLGLRVGGESACPNDRLSPTGQTVFQSLWSTARYWGELVEPLSCNPIDVTFPLTASRTRISGTLSPARIEFTRLDASTNDMTYTLLDAADIAFEYGTVNFDPFKRIAEINLTPTSPAGPTRLGVLNIEGQDLMIDWDTTVRPTSLAGASHYVLD
;
A
#
# COMPACT_ATOMS: atom_id res chain seq x y z
N MET A 1 -18.88 17.48 3.39
CA MET A 1 -17.80 18.36 3.89
C MET A 1 -17.03 18.84 2.67
N THR A 2 -16.94 20.14 2.44
CA THR A 2 -16.10 20.69 1.35
C THR A 2 -14.69 20.86 1.89
N CYS A 3 -13.82 19.90 1.57
CA CYS A 3 -12.41 19.88 1.99
C CYS A 3 -11.66 21.09 1.40
N SER A 4 -10.92 21.81 2.24
CA SER A 4 -10.20 23.04 1.86
C SER A 4 -8.76 22.69 1.51
N THR A 5 -8.44 22.82 0.23
CA THR A 5 -7.21 22.46 -0.48
C THR A 5 -5.95 23.26 -0.15
N LEU A 6 -5.95 24.04 0.93
CA LEU A 6 -4.93 25.08 1.11
C LEU A 6 -3.52 24.52 1.46
N PHE A 7 -3.38 23.22 1.76
CA PHE A 7 -2.42 22.86 2.82
C PHE A 7 -1.57 21.60 2.68
N ALA A 8 -1.59 20.88 1.56
CA ALA A 8 -0.62 19.79 1.33
C ALA A 8 0.85 20.30 1.20
N LEU A 9 1.03 21.63 1.18
CA LEU A 9 2.31 22.35 1.22
C LEU A 9 2.34 23.49 2.26
N LEU A 10 1.49 23.45 3.30
CA LEU A 10 1.57 24.41 4.43
C LEU A 10 2.93 24.49 5.13
N PRO A 11 3.88 23.53 5.04
CA PRO A 11 5.18 23.77 5.64
C PRO A 11 5.74 25.04 4.98
N LEU A 12 5.58 25.24 3.67
CA LEU A 12 6.18 26.33 2.92
C LEU A 12 5.78 27.77 3.32
N LEU A 13 4.69 27.96 4.07
CA LEU A 13 3.96 29.25 4.10
C LEU A 13 3.82 29.90 5.48
N MET A 14 4.35 29.31 6.56
CA MET A 14 4.30 29.90 7.91
C MET A 14 5.63 30.60 8.27
N PRO A 15 5.64 31.92 8.58
CA PRO A 15 6.85 32.64 8.94
C PRO A 15 7.24 32.38 10.39
N GLN A 16 8.29 31.58 10.61
CA GLN A 16 9.12 31.67 11.82
C GLN A 16 10.58 31.87 11.43
N GLY A 17 11.12 33.03 11.80
CA GLY A 17 12.43 33.47 11.33
C GLY A 17 13.58 32.79 12.07
N THR A 18 14.39 32.04 11.33
CA THR A 18 15.82 31.88 11.65
C THR A 18 16.64 32.87 10.83
N PRO A 19 17.58 33.62 11.44
CA PRO A 19 18.40 34.58 10.71
C PRO A 19 19.46 33.85 9.89
N THR A 20 19.32 33.85 8.56
CA THR A 20 20.37 33.38 7.64
C THR A 20 21.41 34.49 7.46
N ALA A 21 22.68 34.18 7.76
CA ALA A 21 23.81 35.03 7.40
C ALA A 21 24.12 34.86 5.90
N PRO A 22 24.46 35.93 5.17
CA PRO A 22 24.69 35.83 3.73
C PRO A 22 26.03 35.13 3.44
N PRO A 23 26.09 34.18 2.49
CA PRO A 23 27.35 33.64 2.03
C PRO A 23 28.09 34.71 1.23
N THR A 24 29.30 35.03 1.66
CA THR A 24 30.24 35.88 0.90
C THR A 24 31.18 34.98 0.11
N GLY A 25 31.00 34.95 -1.21
CA GLY A 25 31.90 34.23 -2.13
C GLY A 25 31.38 34.26 -3.55
N VAL A 26 31.74 35.29 -4.32
CA VAL A 26 31.39 35.40 -5.74
C VAL A 26 32.17 34.36 -6.53
N ARG A 27 31.51 33.27 -6.90
CA ARG A 27 31.91 32.37 -7.99
C ARG A 27 31.17 32.83 -9.25
N LEU A 28 31.89 33.03 -10.35
CA LEU A 28 31.32 33.40 -11.66
C LEU A 28 30.22 32.39 -12.06
N PRO A 29 29.10 32.82 -12.69
CA PRO A 29 27.95 31.95 -12.88
C PRO A 29 28.30 30.85 -13.89
N ALA A 30 28.35 29.62 -13.40
CA ALA A 30 28.02 28.46 -14.22
C ALA A 30 26.65 28.71 -14.86
N LEU A 31 26.38 28.06 -15.99
CA LEU A 31 25.05 28.04 -16.61
C LEU A 31 23.99 27.92 -15.50
N VAL A 32 23.03 28.84 -15.46
CA VAL A 32 21.94 28.77 -14.48
C VAL A 32 21.02 27.65 -14.93
N THR A 33 21.25 26.45 -14.44
CA THR A 33 20.39 25.28 -14.68
C THR A 33 19.35 25.16 -13.58
N ILE A 34 18.22 24.53 -13.88
CA ILE A 34 17.22 24.16 -12.88
C ILE A 34 17.63 22.90 -12.09
N ASP A 35 18.53 22.08 -12.65
CA ASP A 35 18.94 20.78 -12.11
C ASP A 35 19.48 20.83 -10.67
N GLY A 36 18.93 20.01 -9.78
CA GLY A 36 19.38 19.82 -8.40
C GLY A 36 18.30 20.11 -7.36
N ALA A 37 18.71 20.10 -6.09
CA ALA A 37 17.86 20.37 -4.95
C ALA A 37 17.61 21.87 -4.69
N TRP A 38 16.36 22.19 -4.35
CA TRP A 38 15.89 23.53 -4.02
C TRP A 38 15.14 23.49 -2.70
N GLU A 39 15.58 24.34 -1.78
CA GLU A 39 15.00 24.52 -0.47
C GLU A 39 14.00 25.66 -0.48
N SER A 40 13.03 25.51 0.38
CA SER A 40 12.12 26.54 0.85
C SER A 40 12.13 26.46 2.38
N PRO A 41 11.50 27.40 3.11
CA PRO A 41 11.62 27.42 4.57
C PRO A 41 11.28 26.10 5.28
N HIS A 42 10.53 25.19 4.65
CA HIS A 42 10.12 23.93 5.28
C HIS A 42 9.93 22.76 4.28
N GLY A 43 10.58 22.82 3.12
CA GLY A 43 10.41 21.82 2.07
C GLY A 43 11.60 21.73 1.14
N LEU A 44 11.78 20.56 0.54
CA LEU A 44 12.83 20.27 -0.42
C LEU A 44 12.21 19.72 -1.69
N ILE A 45 12.52 20.35 -2.83
CA ILE A 45 12.16 19.86 -4.15
C ILE A 45 13.43 19.58 -4.94
N VAL A 46 13.49 18.44 -5.61
CA VAL A 46 14.58 18.07 -6.51
C VAL A 46 14.04 18.15 -7.93
N LEU A 47 14.74 18.87 -8.80
CA LEU A 47 14.31 19.13 -10.17
C LEU A 47 15.40 18.71 -11.16
N GLN A 48 14.98 18.24 -12.33
CA GLN A 48 15.86 17.94 -13.46
C GLN A 48 15.20 18.43 -14.75
N GLU A 49 15.90 19.25 -15.53
CA GLU A 49 15.48 19.61 -16.87
C GLU A 49 15.55 18.39 -17.79
N ARG A 50 14.51 18.22 -18.58
CA ARG A 50 14.35 17.21 -19.62
C ARG A 50 14.38 17.84 -21.01
N ALA A 51 14.54 17.02 -22.03
CA ALA A 51 14.47 17.43 -23.42
C ALA A 51 13.18 18.24 -23.72
N GLY A 52 13.29 19.23 -24.60
CA GLY A 52 12.16 20.08 -24.98
C GLY A 52 11.68 21.05 -23.90
N GLY A 53 12.45 21.24 -22.81
CA GLY A 53 12.08 22.11 -21.71
C GLY A 53 11.02 21.51 -20.79
N ARG A 54 10.85 20.17 -20.79
CA ARG A 54 10.09 19.46 -19.75
C ARG A 54 10.90 19.45 -18.45
N VAL A 55 10.26 19.20 -17.31
CA VAL A 55 10.93 19.11 -16.01
C VAL A 55 10.41 17.90 -15.26
N GLN A 56 11.33 17.04 -14.80
CA GLN A 56 11.05 15.98 -13.83
C GLN A 56 11.33 16.50 -12.42
N GLY A 57 10.57 16.04 -11.43
CA GLY A 57 10.90 16.37 -10.06
C GLY A 57 10.45 15.34 -9.03
N TYR A 58 10.93 15.56 -7.83
CA TYR A 58 10.56 14.85 -6.61
C TYR A 58 10.34 15.85 -5.48
N LEU A 59 9.25 15.68 -4.73
CA LEU A 59 8.93 16.52 -3.57
C LEU A 59 9.19 15.74 -2.28
N ALA A 60 10.29 16.07 -1.60
CA ALA A 60 10.67 15.41 -0.36
C ALA A 60 9.93 16.02 0.84
N GLY A 61 9.58 15.18 1.81
CA GLY A 61 8.87 15.54 3.03
C GLY A 61 7.35 15.58 2.88
N SER A 62 6.79 15.26 1.71
CA SER A 62 5.35 15.38 1.44
C SER A 62 4.78 14.07 0.86
N PRO A 63 4.46 13.06 1.70
CA PRO A 63 4.03 11.75 1.20
C PRO A 63 2.73 11.78 0.37
N GLY A 64 1.83 12.73 0.66
CA GLY A 64 0.57 12.90 -0.06
C GLY A 64 0.64 13.82 -1.29
N THR A 65 1.79 14.39 -1.66
CA THR A 65 1.90 15.34 -2.77
C THR A 65 3.03 14.97 -3.71
N ARG A 66 2.78 15.05 -5.02
CA ARG A 66 3.74 14.70 -6.07
C ARG A 66 3.68 15.66 -7.24
N ILE A 67 4.78 15.75 -7.97
CA ILE A 67 4.90 16.59 -9.18
C ILE A 67 4.45 15.74 -10.36
N SER A 68 3.33 16.09 -10.97
CA SER A 68 2.76 15.35 -12.10
C SER A 68 3.29 15.82 -13.45
N SER A 69 3.74 17.07 -13.55
CA SER A 69 4.40 17.59 -14.74
C SER A 69 5.17 18.89 -14.44
N GLY A 70 6.10 19.25 -15.32
CA GLY A 70 6.79 20.52 -15.25
C GLY A 70 7.31 20.99 -16.60
N THR A 71 7.46 22.31 -16.75
CA THR A 71 8.03 22.95 -17.94
C THR A 71 8.92 24.12 -17.57
N LEU A 72 10.02 24.30 -18.32
CA LEU A 72 10.94 25.42 -18.24
C LEU A 72 11.03 26.08 -19.63
N VAL A 73 10.52 27.30 -19.75
CA VAL A 73 10.59 28.09 -20.99
C VAL A 73 11.43 29.33 -20.74
N GLY A 74 12.67 29.31 -21.23
CA GLY A 74 13.66 30.31 -20.87
C GLY A 74 13.98 30.22 -19.38
N SER A 75 13.57 31.23 -18.60
CA SER A 75 13.69 31.23 -17.13
C SER A 75 12.38 30.97 -16.41
N ASN A 76 11.27 30.76 -17.13
CA ASN A 76 9.95 30.59 -16.51
C ASN A 76 9.69 29.12 -16.24
N LEU A 77 9.56 28.77 -14.97
CA LEU A 77 9.24 27.44 -14.49
C LEU A 77 7.74 27.36 -14.20
N THR A 78 7.07 26.34 -14.74
CA THR A 78 5.74 25.94 -14.32
C THR A 78 5.78 24.49 -13.86
N LEU A 79 5.25 24.21 -12.68
CA LEU A 79 5.07 22.86 -12.15
C LEU A 79 3.58 22.62 -11.91
N THR A 80 3.12 21.44 -12.26
CA THR A 80 1.81 20.91 -11.86
C THR A 80 2.05 19.85 -10.80
N LEU A 81 1.26 19.92 -9.74
CA LEU A 81 1.29 18.99 -8.64
C LEU A 81 -0.09 18.40 -8.43
N GLU A 82 -0.10 17.19 -7.91
CA GLU A 82 -1.29 16.45 -7.52
C GLU A 82 -1.04 15.82 -6.16
N GLY A 83 -2.10 15.38 -5.49
CA GLY A 83 -1.96 14.77 -4.18
C GLY A 83 -3.22 14.12 -3.68
N GLU A 84 -3.15 13.65 -2.45
CA GLU A 84 -4.22 12.97 -1.71
C GLU A 84 -4.06 13.30 -0.22
N ASP A 85 -5.17 13.56 0.47
CA ASP A 85 -5.17 13.87 1.91
C ASP A 85 -5.76 12.76 2.79
N GLY A 86 -5.86 11.53 2.26
CA GLY A 86 -6.55 10.40 2.90
C GLY A 86 -8.08 10.46 2.78
N GLY A 87 -8.66 11.64 2.49
CA GLY A 87 -10.07 11.80 2.11
C GLY A 87 -10.31 11.65 0.60
N GLY A 88 -9.28 11.28 -0.17
CA GLY A 88 -9.29 11.15 -1.61
C GLY A 88 -8.42 12.19 -2.35
N PRO A 89 -8.48 12.20 -3.69
CA PRO A 89 -7.58 13.01 -4.50
C PRO A 89 -7.82 14.50 -4.30
N LEU A 90 -6.72 15.24 -4.08
CA LEU A 90 -6.70 16.69 -4.08
C LEU A 90 -6.83 17.22 -5.52
N PRO A 91 -7.53 18.34 -5.73
CA PRO A 91 -7.47 19.09 -6.97
C PRO A 91 -6.02 19.37 -7.37
N THR A 92 -5.75 19.37 -8.67
CA THR A 92 -4.44 19.74 -9.18
C THR A 92 -4.12 21.19 -8.83
N PHE A 93 -2.87 21.43 -8.44
CA PHE A 93 -2.37 22.74 -8.08
C PHE A 93 -1.05 23.03 -8.80
N SER A 94 -0.69 24.31 -8.87
CA SER A 94 0.40 24.74 -9.75
C SER A 94 1.38 25.68 -9.05
N TYR A 95 2.64 25.60 -9.45
CA TYR A 95 3.64 26.63 -9.15
C TYR A 95 4.06 27.29 -10.45
N SER A 96 4.12 28.62 -10.47
CA SER A 96 4.66 29.40 -11.57
C SER A 96 5.71 30.36 -11.03
N GLY A 97 6.95 30.27 -11.51
CA GLY A 97 8.05 31.09 -11.03
C GLY A 97 9.11 31.40 -12.07
N THR A 98 10.08 32.21 -11.67
CA THR A 98 11.20 32.62 -12.51
C THR A 98 12.51 32.23 -11.86
N LEU A 99 13.29 31.41 -12.58
CA LEU A 99 14.64 31.02 -12.23
C LEU A 99 15.61 32.20 -12.43
N SER A 100 16.31 32.58 -11.36
CA SER A 100 17.32 33.63 -11.36
C SER A 100 18.50 33.23 -10.46
N GLY A 101 19.57 32.74 -11.08
CA GLY A 101 20.75 32.28 -10.36
C GLY A 101 20.44 31.11 -9.42
N THR A 102 20.56 31.36 -8.12
CA THR A 102 20.31 30.37 -7.05
C THR A 102 18.91 30.49 -6.46
N SER A 103 17.97 31.15 -7.14
CA SER A 103 16.61 31.36 -6.63
C SER A 103 15.57 31.13 -7.70
N ILE A 104 14.42 30.60 -7.29
CA ILE A 104 13.20 30.53 -8.10
C ILE A 104 12.14 31.31 -7.34
N VAL A 105 11.68 32.42 -7.91
CA VAL A 105 10.71 33.32 -7.27
C VAL A 105 9.40 33.24 -8.04
N GLY A 106 8.31 32.95 -7.35
CA GLY A 106 7.04 32.70 -8.02
C GLY A 106 5.85 32.67 -7.08
N THR A 107 4.77 32.09 -7.57
CA THR A 107 3.53 31.88 -6.84
C THR A 107 3.09 30.42 -6.95
N TYR A 108 2.67 29.88 -5.82
CA TYR A 108 1.93 28.64 -5.71
C TYR A 108 0.43 28.94 -5.76
N ASP A 109 -0.38 28.13 -6.43
CA ASP A 109 -1.84 28.29 -6.50
C ASP A 109 -2.53 26.92 -6.41
N ASP A 110 -3.33 26.74 -5.37
CA ASP A 110 -4.13 25.56 -5.06
C ASP A 110 -5.63 25.72 -5.36
N GLY A 111 -5.97 26.75 -6.14
CA GLY A 111 -7.34 27.13 -6.46
C GLY A 111 -7.98 28.08 -5.45
N THR A 112 -7.34 28.33 -4.31
CA THR A 112 -7.80 29.36 -3.35
C THR A 112 -7.19 30.74 -3.63
N GLY A 113 -6.14 30.78 -4.46
CA GLY A 113 -5.46 31.99 -4.91
C GLY A 113 -3.94 31.89 -4.82
N PRO A 114 -3.22 32.74 -5.56
CA PRO A 114 -1.76 32.66 -5.65
C PRO A 114 -1.09 33.14 -4.35
N VAL A 115 -0.22 32.30 -3.80
CA VAL A 115 0.61 32.58 -2.62
C VAL A 115 2.08 32.71 -3.05
N PRO A 116 2.79 33.80 -2.68
CA PRO A 116 4.21 33.95 -3.01
C PRO A 116 5.05 32.84 -2.39
N LEU A 117 5.92 32.23 -3.21
CA LEU A 117 6.87 31.21 -2.78
C LEU A 117 8.22 31.46 -3.44
N THR A 118 9.26 31.53 -2.62
CA THR A 118 10.65 31.59 -3.08
C THR A 118 11.37 30.33 -2.66
N MET A 119 12.02 29.70 -3.64
CA MET A 119 12.91 28.57 -3.42
C MET A 119 14.35 29.01 -3.68
N THR A 120 15.28 28.51 -2.87
CA THR A 120 16.71 28.76 -2.99
C THR A 120 17.44 27.46 -3.21
N ARG A 121 18.44 27.46 -4.08
CA ARG A 121 19.24 26.26 -4.35
C ARG A 121 19.86 25.73 -3.06
N SER A 122 19.63 24.45 -2.78
CA SER A 122 20.19 23.77 -1.62
C SER A 122 21.70 23.61 -1.78
N VAL A 123 22.42 23.76 -0.67
CA VAL A 123 23.81 23.33 -0.53
C VAL A 123 23.97 22.35 0.63
N SER A 124 22.85 21.91 1.18
CA SER A 124 22.75 21.15 2.41
C SER A 124 22.57 19.67 2.10
N ALA A 125 23.23 18.82 2.87
CA ALA A 125 22.88 17.40 2.89
C ALA A 125 21.61 17.23 3.74
N ILE A 126 20.46 17.21 3.06
CA ILE A 126 19.16 16.95 3.68
C ILE A 126 18.88 15.46 3.58
N VAL A 127 18.37 14.88 4.66
CA VAL A 127 17.92 13.49 4.72
C VAL A 127 16.41 13.49 4.88
N GLU A 128 15.72 12.70 4.08
CA GLU A 128 14.31 12.36 4.31
C GLU A 128 14.24 11.00 5.00
N GLU A 129 13.70 10.99 6.21
CA GLU A 129 13.30 9.77 6.92
C GLU A 129 11.84 9.46 6.59
N GLN A 130 11.53 8.19 6.34
CA GLN A 130 10.17 7.74 6.04
C GLN A 130 9.68 6.86 7.18
N TRP A 131 8.49 7.18 7.68
CA TRP A 131 7.89 6.60 8.86
C TRP A 131 6.48 6.12 8.56
N LEU A 132 6.09 5.00 9.16
CA LEU A 132 4.71 4.57 9.30
C LEU A 132 4.29 4.80 10.75
N LEU A 133 3.22 5.55 10.97
CA LEU A 133 2.60 5.75 12.27
C LEU A 133 1.25 5.04 12.29
N VAL A 134 0.89 4.42 13.40
CA VAL A 134 -0.34 3.63 13.53
C VAL A 134 -1.07 4.02 14.81
N ASP A 135 -2.34 4.35 14.71
CA ASP A 135 -3.23 4.51 15.87
C ASP A 135 -3.41 3.16 16.54
N GLY A 136 -3.07 3.05 17.83
CA GLY A 136 -3.21 1.82 18.58
C GLY A 136 -4.67 1.43 18.90
N THR A 137 -5.63 2.30 18.59
CA THR A 137 -7.07 2.06 18.85
C THR A 137 -7.81 1.67 17.58
N THR A 138 -7.59 2.43 16.50
CA THR A 138 -8.31 2.27 15.24
C THR A 138 -7.52 1.50 14.19
N SER A 139 -6.23 1.24 14.44
CA SER A 139 -5.28 0.69 13.46
C SER A 139 -5.10 1.58 12.22
N ALA A 140 -5.60 2.82 12.24
CA ALA A 140 -5.41 3.78 11.16
C ALA A 140 -3.91 4.03 10.94
N GLN A 141 -3.46 3.87 9.70
CA GLN A 141 -2.06 4.00 9.33
C GLN A 141 -1.81 5.36 8.70
N VAL A 142 -0.68 5.98 9.02
CA VAL A 142 -0.29 7.28 8.48
C VAL A 142 1.15 7.21 8.01
N GLU A 143 1.37 7.52 6.74
CA GLU A 143 2.71 7.74 6.23
C GLU A 143 3.18 9.13 6.65
N ALA A 144 4.34 9.21 7.31
CA ALA A 144 4.97 10.46 7.71
C ALA A 144 6.37 10.54 7.10
N ARG A 145 6.76 11.73 6.63
CA ARG A 145 8.12 11.98 6.13
C ARG A 145 8.75 13.13 6.88
N ARG A 146 9.96 12.91 7.37
CA ARG A 146 10.71 13.87 8.17
C ARG A 146 11.98 14.26 7.46
N LEU A 147 12.11 15.54 7.13
CA LEU A 147 13.34 16.12 6.62
C LEU A 147 14.23 16.52 7.78
N THR A 148 15.50 16.12 7.72
CA THR A 148 16.52 16.54 8.66
C THR A 148 17.72 17.15 7.96
N GLN A 149 18.31 18.16 8.60
CA GLN A 149 19.54 18.80 8.18
C GLN A 149 20.53 18.72 9.34
N ALA A 150 21.61 17.96 9.16
CA ALA A 150 22.58 17.67 10.22
C ALA A 150 21.91 17.13 11.52
N GLY A 151 20.85 16.32 11.37
CA GLY A 151 20.08 15.71 12.46
C GLY A 151 19.03 16.64 13.11
N ALA A 152 19.00 17.93 12.75
CA ALA A 152 17.95 18.85 13.18
C ALA A 152 16.74 18.75 12.25
N PHE A 153 15.54 18.93 12.80
CA PHE A 153 14.30 19.00 12.02
C PHE A 153 14.34 20.17 11.03
N PHE A 154 14.02 19.90 9.76
CA PHE A 154 14.00 20.89 8.67
C PHE A 154 12.58 21.13 8.12
N GLY A 155 11.76 20.08 8.06
CA GLY A 155 10.40 20.12 7.54
C GLY A 155 9.82 18.72 7.47
N ALA A 156 8.51 18.59 7.30
CA ALA A 156 7.85 17.28 7.29
C ALA A 156 6.37 17.38 6.89
N GLY A 157 5.79 16.23 6.60
CA GLY A 157 4.39 16.08 6.20
C GLY A 157 3.91 14.64 6.39
N PHE A 158 2.60 14.43 6.25
CA PHE A 158 1.98 13.12 6.42
C PHE A 158 0.78 12.93 5.47
N SER A 159 0.36 11.68 5.25
CA SER A 159 -0.81 11.29 4.43
C SER A 159 -1.34 9.91 4.84
N GLY A 160 -2.55 9.56 4.37
CA GLY A 160 -3.13 8.21 4.54
C GLY A 160 -4.25 8.08 5.59
N MET A 161 -4.99 9.15 5.89
CA MET A 161 -6.03 9.11 6.92
C MET A 161 -7.46 9.13 6.40
N ASP A 162 -8.25 8.12 6.80
CA ASP A 162 -9.70 8.10 6.57
C ASP A 162 -10.48 9.00 7.55
N ASN A 163 -9.88 9.29 8.71
CA ASN A 163 -10.46 10.14 9.75
C ASN A 163 -9.39 10.99 10.45
N CYS A 164 -9.83 12.03 11.16
CA CYS A 164 -8.94 13.03 11.73
C CYS A 164 -8.80 12.95 13.25
N ASP A 165 -9.14 11.79 13.81
CA ASP A 165 -9.10 11.58 15.24
C ASP A 165 -7.67 11.29 15.69
N PHE A 166 -6.89 10.56 14.90
CA PHE A 166 -5.51 10.19 15.21
C PHE A 166 -4.50 11.31 14.92
N LEU A 167 -4.53 11.85 13.71
CA LEU A 167 -3.75 13.02 13.29
C LEU A 167 -4.69 14.02 12.59
N ALA A 168 -4.28 15.28 12.56
CA ALA A 168 -5.02 16.38 11.96
C ALA A 168 -5.42 16.13 10.49
N CYS A 169 -6.66 16.44 10.06
CA CYS A 169 -7.13 16.22 8.67
C CYS A 169 -6.23 16.92 7.63
N GLY A 170 -5.31 16.18 7.00
CA GLY A 170 -4.24 16.78 6.22
C GLY A 170 -3.42 17.81 7.02
N GLY A 171 -2.39 18.37 6.41
CA GLY A 171 -1.57 19.40 7.04
C GLY A 171 -0.15 18.94 7.28
N THR A 172 0.47 19.47 8.33
CA THR A 172 1.93 19.50 8.45
C THR A 172 2.40 18.98 9.79
N ILE A 173 3.60 18.42 9.77
CA ILE A 173 4.34 18.23 11.00
C ILE A 173 5.09 19.53 11.23
N ASP A 174 4.73 20.24 12.29
CA ASP A 174 5.28 21.55 12.64
C ASP A 174 6.63 21.41 13.34
N SER A 175 6.77 20.33 14.12
CA SER A 175 8.02 20.01 14.80
C SER A 175 8.16 18.51 15.03
N TRP A 176 9.41 18.04 15.01
CA TRP A 176 9.76 16.68 15.41
C TRP A 176 11.08 16.69 16.18
N ALA A 177 10.96 16.83 17.49
CA ALA A 177 12.08 16.86 18.42
C ALA A 177 12.44 15.44 18.87
N VAL A 178 13.74 15.10 18.78
CA VAL A 178 14.28 13.83 19.26
C VAL A 178 15.34 14.12 20.33
N THR A 179 15.19 13.54 21.51
CA THR A 179 16.15 13.66 22.62
C THR A 179 16.41 12.28 23.24
N GLY A 180 17.58 11.70 22.94
CA GLY A 180 17.82 10.29 23.26
C GLY A 180 16.86 9.42 22.46
N SER A 181 16.10 8.55 23.14
CA SER A 181 15.02 7.77 22.53
C SER A 181 13.65 8.46 22.56
N SER A 182 13.51 9.63 23.21
CA SER A 182 12.22 10.30 23.31
C SER A 182 11.92 11.14 22.06
N HIS A 183 10.72 10.98 21.52
CA HIS A 183 10.20 11.73 20.38
C HIS A 183 9.02 12.60 20.84
N LEU A 184 9.00 13.85 20.38
CA LEU A 184 7.87 14.75 20.46
C LEU A 184 7.56 15.24 19.04
N ILE A 185 6.36 14.92 18.56
CA ILE A 185 5.88 15.28 17.23
C ILE A 185 4.67 16.19 17.40
N GLU A 186 4.70 17.34 16.76
CA GLU A 186 3.61 18.30 16.76
C GLU A 186 3.11 18.47 15.34
N THR A 187 1.81 18.37 15.15
CA THR A 187 1.17 18.56 13.85
C THR A 187 0.06 19.57 13.93
N SER A 188 -0.22 20.21 12.80
CA SER A 188 -1.38 21.07 12.65
C SER A 188 -2.05 20.88 11.29
N SER A 189 -3.37 21.02 11.29
CA SER A 189 -4.16 21.24 10.08
C SER A 189 -4.71 22.67 10.07
N GLY A 190 -4.77 23.24 8.87
CA GLY A 190 -5.53 24.46 8.62
C GLY A 190 -6.98 24.16 8.20
N GLY A 191 -7.74 25.21 7.88
CA GLY A 191 -9.09 25.11 7.31
C GLY A 191 -10.16 25.74 8.18
N SER A 192 -11.43 25.44 7.90
CA SER A 192 -12.57 25.92 8.71
C SER A 192 -12.63 25.27 10.10
N CYS A 193 -11.99 24.11 10.27
CA CYS A 193 -11.76 23.44 11.54
C CYS A 193 -10.25 23.16 11.66
N THR A 194 -9.52 24.03 12.36
CA THR A 194 -8.10 23.79 12.65
C THR A 194 -7.98 22.70 13.69
N SER A 195 -7.08 21.74 13.48
CA SER A 195 -6.73 20.75 14.49
C SER A 195 -5.24 20.76 14.76
N ALA A 196 -4.87 20.41 15.98
CA ALA A 196 -3.48 20.28 16.40
C ALA A 196 -3.30 18.96 17.12
N THR A 197 -2.26 18.21 16.76
CA THR A 197 -1.93 16.93 17.41
C THR A 197 -0.58 17.01 18.07
N THR A 198 -0.47 16.44 19.27
CA THR A 198 0.82 16.20 19.92
C THR A 198 0.98 14.71 20.16
N LEU A 199 2.07 14.14 19.64
CA LEU A 199 2.48 12.75 19.87
C LEU A 199 3.73 12.75 20.73
N SER A 200 3.69 12.01 21.83
CA SER A 200 4.84 11.81 22.70
C SER A 200 5.11 10.32 22.83
N GLY A 201 6.30 9.89 22.40
CA GLY A 201 6.67 8.49 22.39
C GLY A 201 8.14 8.24 22.73
N THR A 202 8.47 6.98 22.92
CA THR A 202 9.84 6.50 23.15
C THR A 202 10.17 5.40 22.14
N LEU A 203 11.29 5.57 21.44
CA LEU A 203 11.86 4.57 20.55
C LEU A 203 12.53 3.47 21.37
N ASP A 204 12.05 2.24 21.24
CA ASP A 204 12.74 1.10 21.82
C ASP A 204 13.94 0.71 20.93
N PRO A 205 15.18 0.77 21.43
CA PRO A 205 16.35 0.45 20.62
C PRO A 205 16.45 -1.03 20.21
N ALA A 206 15.72 -1.94 20.86
CA ALA A 206 15.70 -3.36 20.52
C ALA A 206 14.77 -3.63 19.34
N SER A 207 13.48 -3.29 19.48
CA SER A 207 12.48 -3.49 18.41
C SER A 207 12.53 -2.44 17.29
N LYS A 208 13.17 -1.28 17.54
CA LYS A 208 13.12 -0.07 16.69
C LYS A 208 11.74 0.55 16.55
N ILE A 209 10.80 0.16 17.41
CA ILE A 209 9.43 0.68 17.41
C ILE A 209 9.34 1.90 18.31
N LEU A 210 8.80 2.98 17.77
CA LEU A 210 8.36 4.15 18.53
C LEU A 210 6.97 3.87 19.08
N SER A 211 6.79 3.95 20.40
CA SER A 211 5.45 3.79 21.01
C SER A 211 5.16 4.92 22.00
N GLY A 212 3.90 5.30 22.10
CA GLY A 212 3.52 6.45 22.91
C GLY A 212 2.04 6.77 22.94
N THR A 213 1.74 8.02 23.30
CA THR A 213 0.39 8.56 23.36
C THR A 213 0.25 9.78 22.46
N PHE A 214 -0.94 9.97 21.90
CA PHE A 214 -1.29 11.18 21.16
C PHE A 214 -2.44 11.93 21.84
N THR A 215 -2.55 13.22 21.52
CA THR A 215 -3.70 14.05 21.84
C THR A 215 -3.96 14.97 20.67
N THR A 216 -5.18 14.91 20.13
CA THR A 216 -5.64 15.79 19.04
C THR A 216 -6.67 16.73 19.61
N ILE A 217 -6.59 18.01 19.25
CA ILE A 217 -7.57 19.03 19.61
C ILE A 217 -8.06 19.65 18.31
N ASP A 218 -9.37 19.66 18.11
CA ASP A 218 -10.01 20.25 16.94
C ASP A 218 -11.18 21.19 17.35
N CYS A 219 -12.02 21.58 16.40
CA CYS A 219 -13.17 22.43 16.66
C CYS A 219 -14.36 21.69 17.33
N VAL A 220 -14.35 20.36 17.32
CA VAL A 220 -15.43 19.50 17.83
C VAL A 220 -15.11 19.01 19.25
N GLY A 221 -13.84 18.89 19.61
CA GLY A 221 -13.39 18.52 20.94
C GLY A 221 -11.91 18.09 20.97
N SER A 222 -11.64 17.09 21.79
CA SER A 222 -10.32 16.49 21.92
C SER A 222 -10.42 14.97 21.88
N SER A 223 -9.56 14.32 21.10
CA SER A 223 -9.33 12.88 21.12
C SER A 223 -7.95 12.58 21.71
N SER A 224 -7.77 11.37 22.22
CA SER A 224 -6.50 10.90 22.74
C SER A 224 -6.44 9.39 22.69
N GLY A 225 -5.26 8.84 22.45
CA GLY A 225 -5.06 7.41 22.40
C GLY A 225 -3.58 7.04 22.47
N THR A 226 -3.30 5.79 22.14
CA THR A 226 -1.93 5.28 21.98
C THR A 226 -1.55 5.23 20.52
N PHE A 227 -0.26 5.28 20.22
CA PHE A 227 0.22 5.07 18.87
C PHE A 227 1.50 4.23 18.87
N MET A 228 1.77 3.62 17.74
CA MET A 228 3.05 3.02 17.40
C MET A 228 3.59 3.64 16.12
N GLY A 229 4.87 3.50 15.88
CA GLY A 229 5.48 3.93 14.63
C GLY A 229 6.82 3.27 14.38
N GLY A 230 7.22 3.22 13.12
CA GLY A 230 8.46 2.61 12.70
C GLY A 230 9.04 3.30 11.48
N LYS A 231 10.36 3.44 11.45
CA LYS A 231 11.08 3.95 10.28
C LYS A 231 11.10 2.84 9.20
N ARG A 232 10.71 3.19 7.97
CA ARG A 232 10.69 2.29 6.80
C ARG A 232 11.98 2.37 5.98
N GLY A 233 12.71 3.47 6.10
CA GLY A 233 13.89 3.76 5.31
C GLY A 233 14.19 5.25 5.29
N LEU A 234 15.28 5.61 4.60
CA LEU A 234 15.62 6.99 4.35
C LEU A 234 16.28 7.18 2.99
N THR A 235 16.38 8.44 2.56
CA THR A 235 17.13 8.86 1.39
C THR A 235 17.76 10.23 1.66
N ASN A 236 18.85 10.56 0.97
CA ASN A 236 19.49 11.88 1.08
C ASN A 236 19.33 12.68 -0.22
N SER A 237 19.51 13.99 -0.16
CA SER A 237 19.34 14.88 -1.30
C SER A 237 20.18 14.51 -2.53
N ALA A 238 21.40 13.99 -2.33
CA ALA A 238 22.24 13.53 -3.44
C ALA A 238 21.67 12.29 -4.13
N HIS A 239 21.19 11.31 -3.36
CA HIS A 239 20.54 10.12 -3.92
C HIS A 239 19.20 10.47 -4.59
N MET A 240 18.44 11.41 -4.03
CA MET A 240 17.23 11.93 -4.69
C MET A 240 17.56 12.53 -6.07
N GLU A 241 18.62 13.35 -6.16
CA GLU A 241 19.10 13.92 -7.42
C GLU A 241 19.49 12.82 -8.42
N GLU A 242 20.27 11.83 -8.01
CA GLU A 242 20.66 10.70 -8.86
C GLU A 242 19.46 9.91 -9.41
N VAL A 243 18.43 9.69 -8.58
CA VAL A 243 17.22 8.96 -8.99
C VAL A 243 16.34 9.80 -9.91
N VAL A 244 16.19 11.11 -9.66
CA VAL A 244 15.46 12.01 -10.56
C VAL A 244 16.15 12.09 -11.92
N VAL A 245 17.50 12.09 -11.96
CA VAL A 245 18.28 12.01 -13.20
C VAL A 245 18.06 10.68 -13.92
N LEU A 246 18.13 9.54 -13.22
CA LEU A 246 17.86 8.23 -13.80
C LEU A 246 16.50 8.18 -14.51
N VAL A 247 15.45 8.68 -13.85
CA VAL A 247 14.09 8.69 -14.43
C VAL A 247 13.98 9.68 -15.59
N ALA A 248 14.56 10.87 -15.47
CA ALA A 248 14.56 11.87 -16.54
C ALA A 248 15.26 11.34 -17.81
N ASP A 249 16.44 10.73 -17.66
CA ASP A 249 17.21 10.16 -18.76
C ASP A 249 16.46 8.99 -19.42
N LEU A 250 15.78 8.14 -18.63
CA LEU A 250 14.94 7.07 -19.15
C LEU A 250 13.79 7.61 -19.99
N CYS A 251 13.04 8.60 -19.47
CA CYS A 251 11.94 9.20 -20.20
C CYS A 251 12.41 9.89 -21.49
N ASP A 252 13.52 10.62 -21.44
CA ASP A 252 14.09 11.27 -22.63
C ASP A 252 14.59 10.26 -23.66
N ALA A 253 15.15 9.13 -23.21
CA ALA A 253 15.53 8.04 -24.11
C ALA A 253 14.32 7.38 -24.78
N PHE A 254 13.20 7.20 -24.07
CA PHE A 254 11.94 6.72 -24.67
C PHE A 254 11.40 7.71 -25.71
N GLU A 255 11.36 9.00 -25.39
CA GLU A 255 10.85 10.04 -26.31
C GLU A 255 11.75 10.23 -27.53
N ALA A 256 13.04 10.00 -27.38
CA ALA A 256 14.01 9.97 -28.48
C ALA A 256 13.98 8.64 -29.27
N GLU A 257 13.14 7.67 -28.87
CA GLU A 257 13.07 6.31 -29.45
C GLU A 257 14.45 5.65 -29.46
N SER A 258 15.23 5.89 -28.40
CA SER A 258 16.65 5.58 -28.32
C SER A 258 16.90 4.21 -27.68
N PRO A 259 17.81 3.39 -28.23
CA PRO A 259 18.24 2.15 -27.58
C PRO A 259 18.96 2.39 -26.25
N THR A 260 19.40 3.62 -25.94
CA THR A 260 20.04 3.96 -24.66
C THR A 260 19.09 3.92 -23.47
N ALA A 261 17.77 3.79 -23.68
CA ALA A 261 16.82 3.60 -22.58
C ALA A 261 17.19 2.38 -21.70
N ILE A 262 17.82 1.37 -22.31
CA ILE A 262 18.26 0.18 -21.58
C ILE A 262 19.45 0.41 -20.63
N ASP A 263 20.10 1.56 -20.71
CA ASP A 263 21.19 1.94 -19.80
C ASP A 263 20.67 2.33 -18.41
N ALA A 264 19.37 2.57 -18.27
CA ALA A 264 18.72 2.68 -16.96
C ALA A 264 18.73 1.37 -16.16
N PHE A 265 19.04 0.23 -16.79
CA PHE A 265 19.04 -1.10 -16.18
C PHE A 265 20.47 -1.63 -16.00
N HIS A 266 20.76 -2.18 -14.82
CA HIS A 266 22.05 -2.79 -14.50
C HIS A 266 22.43 -3.88 -15.52
N THR A 267 23.70 -4.01 -15.90
CA THR A 267 24.17 -5.02 -16.89
C THR A 267 23.83 -6.45 -16.51
N ALA A 268 23.79 -6.75 -15.21
CA ALA A 268 23.37 -8.04 -14.65
C ALA A 268 21.90 -8.06 -14.18
N PHE A 269 21.04 -7.18 -14.69
CA PHE A 269 19.62 -7.16 -14.32
C PHE A 269 18.98 -8.53 -14.55
N LEU A 270 18.35 -9.04 -13.49
CA LEU A 270 17.55 -10.27 -13.47
C LEU A 270 16.41 -10.08 -12.48
N HIS A 271 15.17 -10.20 -12.95
CA HIS A 271 13.97 -10.15 -12.12
C HIS A 271 13.02 -11.28 -12.50
N ASP A 272 12.84 -12.26 -11.61
CA ASP A 272 11.97 -13.42 -11.84
C ASP A 272 12.16 -14.10 -13.22
N GLY A 273 13.41 -14.18 -13.66
CA GLY A 273 13.79 -14.76 -14.96
C GLY A 273 13.82 -13.76 -16.12
N MET A 274 13.28 -12.56 -15.96
CA MET A 274 13.37 -11.46 -16.92
C MET A 274 14.73 -10.79 -16.84
N THR A 275 15.41 -10.67 -17.98
CA THR A 275 16.76 -10.11 -18.07
C THR A 275 16.77 -8.72 -18.71
N ARG A 276 17.91 -8.01 -18.59
CA ARG A 276 18.15 -6.77 -19.36
C ARG A 276 17.91 -6.96 -20.87
N ALA A 277 18.22 -8.13 -21.42
CA ALA A 277 18.05 -8.38 -22.85
C ALA A 277 16.56 -8.47 -23.23
N ASP A 278 15.71 -8.95 -22.34
CA ASP A 278 14.27 -9.05 -22.56
C ASP A 278 13.64 -7.65 -22.61
N PHE A 279 13.98 -6.77 -21.67
CA PHE A 279 13.60 -5.35 -21.73
C PHE A 279 14.11 -4.66 -22.99
N SER A 280 15.36 -4.93 -23.39
CA SER A 280 15.91 -4.37 -24.63
C SER A 280 15.09 -4.78 -25.86
N ALA A 281 14.60 -6.02 -25.90
CA ALA A 281 13.78 -6.53 -26.99
C ALA A 281 12.37 -5.93 -26.97
N GLU A 282 11.81 -5.74 -25.79
CA GLU A 282 10.52 -5.07 -25.59
C GLU A 282 10.56 -3.61 -26.04
N PHE A 283 11.57 -2.84 -25.62
CA PHE A 283 11.74 -1.44 -26.04
C PHE A 283 11.91 -1.36 -27.57
N ALA A 284 12.70 -2.25 -28.16
CA ALA A 284 12.87 -2.32 -29.61
C ALA A 284 11.53 -2.64 -30.33
N SER A 285 10.68 -3.48 -29.73
CA SER A 285 9.34 -3.74 -30.24
C SER A 285 8.45 -2.50 -30.17
N TRP A 286 8.48 -1.73 -29.09
CA TRP A 286 7.75 -0.47 -28.99
C TRP A 286 8.19 0.51 -30.09
N TYR A 287 9.51 0.71 -30.27
CA TYR A 287 10.05 1.61 -31.29
C TYR A 287 9.76 1.14 -32.73
N ALA A 288 9.58 -0.16 -32.95
CA ALA A 288 9.20 -0.70 -34.26
C ALA A 288 7.71 -0.50 -34.58
N ASN A 289 6.85 -0.43 -33.56
CA ASN A 289 5.40 -0.39 -33.71
C ASN A 289 4.79 0.99 -33.51
N TYR A 290 5.49 1.89 -32.81
CA TYR A 290 5.02 3.23 -32.47
C TYR A 290 6.04 4.30 -32.85
N HIS A 291 5.57 5.55 -32.96
CA HIS A 291 6.40 6.74 -33.10
C HIS A 291 5.84 7.89 -32.25
N SER A 292 6.61 8.98 -32.12
CA SER A 292 6.25 10.16 -31.33
C SER A 292 5.90 9.79 -29.89
N LEU A 293 6.77 8.97 -29.30
CA LEU A 293 6.62 8.53 -27.93
C LEU A 293 6.63 9.72 -26.97
N GLU A 294 5.79 9.64 -25.94
CA GLU A 294 5.75 10.61 -24.84
C GLU A 294 5.74 9.85 -23.52
N ALA A 295 6.69 10.17 -22.64
CA ALA A 295 6.88 9.53 -21.35
C ALA A 295 6.66 10.54 -20.21
N THR A 296 5.73 10.21 -19.32
CA THR A 296 5.47 10.98 -18.10
C THR A 296 5.77 10.10 -16.90
N ALA A 297 6.58 10.59 -15.97
CA ALA A 297 6.90 9.89 -14.74
C ALA A 297 6.55 10.74 -13.52
N ILE A 298 5.95 10.12 -12.51
CA ILE A 298 5.54 10.75 -11.25
C ILE A 298 6.22 9.97 -10.12
N LEU A 299 7.17 10.59 -9.41
CA LEU A 299 7.88 9.92 -8.32
C LEU A 299 7.14 10.19 -7.01
N SER A 300 6.84 9.13 -6.25
CA SER A 300 6.14 9.23 -4.97
C SER A 300 7.08 8.96 -3.80
N ARG A 301 7.99 7.99 -3.87
CA ARG A 301 8.85 7.60 -2.73
C ARG A 301 10.23 7.11 -3.18
N ILE A 302 11.28 7.49 -2.46
CA ILE A 302 12.65 7.04 -2.73
C ILE A 302 13.26 6.52 -1.42
N ILE A 303 13.72 5.28 -1.36
CA ILE A 303 14.46 4.72 -0.22
C ILE A 303 15.80 4.19 -0.74
N THR A 304 16.90 4.64 -0.16
CA THR A 304 18.26 4.25 -0.64
C THR A 304 19.27 4.06 0.50
N LEU A 305 18.81 4.12 1.74
CA LEU A 305 19.64 4.13 2.94
C LEU A 305 18.88 3.48 4.12
N ASP A 306 19.66 2.81 4.97
CA ASP A 306 19.27 2.31 6.29
C ASP A 306 20.33 2.79 7.31
N ASP A 307 19.88 3.44 8.38
CA ASP A 307 20.72 3.98 9.44
C ASP A 307 20.81 3.06 10.67
N GLY A 308 20.28 1.85 10.58
CA GLY A 308 20.22 0.86 11.66
C GLY A 308 19.06 1.10 12.63
N GLU A 309 18.16 2.04 12.33
CA GLU A 309 16.91 2.28 13.06
C GLU A 309 15.66 1.92 12.23
N VAL A 310 15.83 1.38 11.03
CA VAL A 310 14.72 0.81 10.25
C VAL A 310 14.19 -0.44 10.96
N VAL A 311 12.87 -0.52 11.12
CA VAL A 311 12.21 -1.67 11.74
C VAL A 311 12.33 -2.86 10.78
N SER A 312 12.75 -4.03 11.27
CA SER A 312 13.05 -5.19 10.42
C SER A 312 11.88 -5.59 9.51
N PHE A 313 10.65 -5.61 10.02
CA PHE A 313 9.46 -5.94 9.23
C PHE A 313 8.98 -4.80 8.31
N LEU A 314 9.46 -3.56 8.49
CA LEU A 314 9.21 -2.45 7.56
C LEU A 314 10.35 -2.25 6.56
N SER A 315 11.50 -2.89 6.82
CA SER A 315 12.68 -2.83 5.98
C SER A 315 12.39 -3.47 4.63
N ALA A 316 12.94 -2.86 3.60
CA ALA A 316 12.99 -3.44 2.27
C ALA A 316 14.17 -2.81 1.51
N PRO A 317 14.60 -3.42 0.39
CA PRO A 317 15.75 -2.94 -0.37
C PRO A 317 15.60 -1.49 -0.85
N ASP A 318 16.73 -0.93 -1.30
CA ASP A 318 16.78 0.32 -2.06
C ASP A 318 15.72 0.27 -3.18
N ARG A 319 14.81 1.25 -3.20
CA ARG A 319 13.64 1.23 -4.09
C ARG A 319 13.11 2.62 -4.45
N LEU A 320 12.38 2.64 -5.56
CA LEU A 320 11.64 3.77 -6.07
C LEU A 320 10.17 3.38 -6.24
N ASP A 321 9.28 4.20 -5.69
CA ASP A 321 7.87 4.16 -6.01
C ASP A 321 7.54 5.35 -6.90
N TRP A 322 6.84 5.04 -7.98
CA TRP A 322 6.61 5.97 -9.06
C TRP A 322 5.54 5.44 -10.00
N THR A 323 5.01 6.29 -10.86
CA THR A 323 4.17 5.90 -11.98
C THR A 323 4.86 6.34 -13.26
N ILE A 324 4.91 5.49 -14.29
CA ILE A 324 5.30 5.87 -15.63
C ILE A 324 4.19 5.54 -16.63
N ILE A 325 3.84 6.54 -17.42
CA ILE A 325 2.91 6.41 -18.53
C ILE A 325 3.70 6.70 -19.81
N LEU A 326 3.80 5.68 -20.67
CA LEU A 326 4.36 5.80 -22.00
C LEU A 326 3.22 5.73 -23.01
N THR A 327 3.13 6.73 -23.88
CA THR A 327 2.15 6.77 -24.97
C THR A 327 2.83 6.94 -26.32
N GLY A 328 2.20 6.48 -27.39
CA GLY A 328 2.74 6.63 -28.74
C GLY A 328 1.66 6.59 -29.82
N ILE A 329 2.00 6.98 -31.04
CA ILE A 329 1.12 6.86 -32.20
C ILE A 329 1.51 5.57 -32.96
N PRO A 330 0.58 4.65 -33.24
CA PRO A 330 0.88 3.46 -34.02
C PRO A 330 1.47 3.80 -35.39
N ASN A 331 2.48 3.05 -35.83
CA ASN A 331 3.11 3.22 -37.14
C ASN A 331 2.16 2.92 -38.32
N SER A 332 1.07 2.19 -38.07
CA SER A 332 -0.04 2.02 -39.03
C SER A 332 -0.91 3.27 -39.20
N GLY A 333 -0.67 4.31 -38.39
CA GLY A 333 -1.57 5.46 -38.21
C GLY A 333 -2.70 5.15 -37.22
N GLY A 334 -3.28 6.20 -36.64
CA GLY A 334 -4.34 6.08 -35.63
C GLY A 334 -4.28 7.19 -34.58
N PRO A 335 -5.15 7.14 -33.55
CA PRO A 335 -4.99 7.95 -32.35
C PRO A 335 -3.75 7.51 -31.56
N ARG A 336 -3.29 8.36 -30.64
CA ARG A 336 -2.27 8.01 -29.64
C ARG A 336 -2.84 6.94 -28.69
N GLU A 337 -2.01 5.96 -28.34
CA GLU A 337 -2.35 4.84 -27.45
C GLU A 337 -1.40 4.82 -26.25
N THR A 338 -1.86 4.23 -25.14
CA THR A 338 -1.02 3.90 -23.98
C THR A 338 -0.29 2.59 -24.26
N ILE A 339 1.03 2.64 -24.25
CA ILE A 339 1.94 1.50 -24.48
C ILE A 339 2.30 0.85 -23.14
N LEU A 340 2.57 1.69 -22.15
CA LEU A 340 2.88 1.30 -20.77
C LEU A 340 2.12 2.23 -19.84
N ASP A 341 1.44 1.64 -18.85
CA ASP A 341 0.94 2.32 -17.67
C ASP A 341 1.38 1.47 -16.50
N TYR A 342 2.42 1.92 -15.81
CA TYR A 342 3.13 1.12 -14.82
C TYR A 342 3.25 1.89 -13.52
N THR A 343 2.86 1.23 -12.43
CA THR A 343 3.10 1.64 -11.05
C THR A 343 3.59 0.39 -10.33
N PRO A 344 4.76 0.42 -9.66
CA PRO A 344 5.23 -0.73 -8.89
C PRO A 344 4.24 -1.12 -7.80
N GLU A 345 3.72 -2.33 -7.90
CA GLU A 345 3.19 -3.13 -6.82
C GLU A 345 4.36 -3.78 -6.05
N PRO A 346 4.29 -3.80 -4.71
CA PRO A 346 5.20 -4.61 -3.91
C PRO A 346 5.18 -6.07 -4.40
N PHE A 347 6.31 -6.76 -4.29
CA PHE A 347 6.58 -8.14 -4.76
C PHE A 347 6.96 -8.34 -6.22
N ASP A 348 6.17 -7.83 -7.15
CA ASP A 348 6.20 -8.36 -8.52
C ASP A 348 7.02 -7.56 -9.49
N ASP A 349 7.39 -6.35 -9.12
CA ASP A 349 7.68 -5.37 -10.14
C ASP A 349 9.17 -5.19 -10.45
N PRO A 350 9.55 -5.35 -11.74
CA PRO A 350 10.95 -5.38 -12.15
C PRO A 350 11.63 -4.02 -12.11
N VAL A 351 10.86 -2.92 -12.13
CA VAL A 351 11.39 -1.54 -12.19
C VAL A 351 11.07 -0.80 -10.89
N HIS A 352 11.44 -1.44 -9.79
CA HIS A 352 11.22 -0.97 -8.42
C HIS A 352 12.53 -0.83 -7.66
N PHE A 353 13.39 -1.85 -7.71
CA PHE A 353 14.64 -1.87 -6.95
C PHE A 353 15.73 -1.03 -7.59
N LEU A 354 16.51 -0.35 -6.75
CA LEU A 354 17.61 0.51 -7.15
C LEU A 354 18.95 -0.10 -6.74
N GLY A 355 19.95 0.04 -7.60
CA GLY A 355 21.32 -0.35 -7.31
C GLY A 355 22.32 0.66 -7.86
N LEU A 356 23.58 0.26 -7.94
CA LEU A 356 24.66 1.09 -8.49
C LEU A 356 25.41 0.34 -9.58
N GLU A 357 25.62 1.00 -10.73
CA GLU A 357 26.51 0.55 -11.80
C GLU A 357 27.46 1.69 -12.16
N GLY A 358 28.78 1.46 -12.06
CA GLY A 358 29.76 2.49 -12.40
C GLY A 358 29.65 3.79 -11.58
N GLY A 359 29.00 3.75 -10.41
CA GLY A 359 28.72 4.93 -9.58
C GLY A 359 27.45 5.69 -9.95
N GLN A 360 26.65 5.19 -10.89
CA GLN A 360 25.34 5.73 -11.23
C GLN A 360 24.22 4.84 -10.66
N ARG A 361 23.11 5.46 -10.26
CA ARG A 361 21.89 4.73 -9.89
C ARG A 361 21.27 4.12 -11.12
N VAL A 362 20.87 2.86 -11.02
CA VAL A 362 20.20 2.08 -12.08
C VAL A 362 19.13 1.20 -11.45
N PHE A 363 18.16 0.78 -12.25
CA PHE A 363 17.25 -0.29 -11.88
C PHE A 363 18.00 -1.63 -11.81
N VAL A 364 17.76 -2.36 -10.72
CA VAL A 364 18.22 -3.73 -10.53
C VAL A 364 17.00 -4.63 -10.38
N GLY A 365 17.13 -5.89 -10.74
CA GLY A 365 16.07 -6.87 -10.47
C GLY A 365 16.28 -7.53 -9.11
N ASN A 366 15.32 -8.36 -8.70
CA ASN A 366 15.40 -9.13 -7.46
C ASN A 366 16.46 -10.27 -7.47
N ASN A 367 17.16 -10.46 -8.59
CA ASN A 367 18.17 -11.50 -8.83
C ASN A 367 17.61 -12.94 -8.76
N GLU A 368 16.29 -13.08 -8.91
CA GLU A 368 15.61 -14.37 -8.92
C GLU A 368 15.39 -14.87 -10.35
N SER A 369 15.52 -16.17 -10.56
CA SER A 369 15.29 -16.77 -11.88
C SER A 369 13.83 -17.13 -12.16
N ALA A 370 12.96 -16.99 -11.16
CA ALA A 370 11.54 -17.34 -11.25
C ALA A 370 10.71 -16.52 -10.25
N PRO A 371 9.41 -16.28 -10.54
CA PRO A 371 8.49 -15.63 -9.61
C PRO A 371 8.47 -16.27 -8.22
N PHE A 372 8.20 -15.46 -7.20
CA PHE A 372 8.07 -15.96 -5.84
C PHE A 372 6.94 -16.99 -5.77
N SER A 373 7.22 -18.11 -5.13
CA SER A 373 6.19 -19.07 -4.75
C SER A 373 6.55 -19.74 -3.44
N MET A 374 5.53 -20.15 -2.70
CA MET A 374 5.66 -20.79 -1.39
C MET A 374 4.64 -21.91 -1.21
N ASP A 375 4.91 -22.85 -0.32
CA ASP A 375 3.94 -23.87 0.09
C ASP A 375 3.02 -23.35 1.20
N MET A 376 2.00 -24.15 1.53
CA MET A 376 1.24 -23.94 2.75
C MET A 376 2.10 -24.31 3.97
N PRO A 377 1.90 -23.65 5.13
CA PRO A 377 2.66 -23.93 6.36
C PRO A 377 2.19 -25.22 7.07
N ILE A 378 1.42 -26.06 6.38
CA ILE A 378 0.79 -27.27 6.88
C ILE A 378 0.88 -28.36 5.80
N ALA A 379 0.99 -29.62 6.23
CA ALA A 379 0.99 -30.74 5.29
C ALA A 379 -0.43 -31.07 4.77
N LEU A 380 -0.50 -31.74 3.63
CA LEU A 380 -1.78 -32.22 3.10
C LEU A 380 -2.43 -33.22 4.07
N GLY A 381 -3.67 -32.93 4.49
CA GLY A 381 -4.44 -33.77 5.41
C GLY A 381 -4.23 -33.45 6.89
N ASP A 382 -3.36 -32.50 7.22
CA ASP A 382 -3.10 -32.08 8.60
C ASP A 382 -4.02 -30.94 9.07
N GLY A 383 -4.89 -30.42 8.20
CA GLY A 383 -5.87 -29.40 8.58
C GLY A 383 -7.05 -29.94 9.37
N ASP A 384 -7.67 -29.07 10.16
CA ASP A 384 -8.90 -29.37 10.93
C ASP A 384 -10.06 -28.50 10.44
N LEU A 385 -11.29 -28.80 10.89
CA LEU A 385 -12.52 -28.08 10.55
C LEU A 385 -13.38 -27.89 11.81
N VAL A 386 -12.77 -27.56 12.94
CA VAL A 386 -13.46 -27.39 14.23
C VAL A 386 -14.21 -26.06 14.27
N THR A 387 -13.61 -24.97 13.79
CA THR A 387 -14.28 -23.65 13.75
C THR A 387 -14.58 -23.26 12.31
N PHE A 388 -13.55 -22.94 11.51
CA PHE A 388 -13.64 -22.41 10.15
C PHE A 388 -12.77 -23.15 9.13
N GLY A 389 -11.73 -23.87 9.56
CA GLY A 389 -10.79 -24.55 8.67
C GLY A 389 -9.76 -23.63 8.03
N LEU A 390 -10.23 -22.74 7.16
CA LEU A 390 -9.48 -21.60 6.66
C LEU A 390 -10.32 -20.34 6.82
N TRP A 391 -9.68 -19.27 7.29
CA TRP A 391 -10.25 -17.93 7.29
C TRP A 391 -9.42 -17.07 6.32
N PRO A 392 -10.02 -16.56 5.24
CA PRO A 392 -9.24 -16.03 4.11
C PRO A 392 -8.68 -14.64 4.40
N TYR A 393 -7.88 -14.17 3.44
CA TYR A 393 -7.34 -12.83 3.43
C TYR A 393 -8.42 -11.79 3.12
N GLY A 394 -8.30 -10.62 3.75
CA GLY A 394 -9.09 -9.41 3.49
C GLY A 394 -10.53 -9.45 4.01
N VAL A 395 -10.93 -10.46 4.77
CA VAL A 395 -12.27 -10.48 5.38
C VAL A 395 -12.36 -9.50 6.54
N HIS A 396 -13.44 -8.71 6.57
CA HIS A 396 -13.64 -7.68 7.59
C HIS A 396 -14.51 -8.19 8.74
N GLU A 397 -14.03 -9.21 9.46
CA GLU A 397 -14.73 -9.82 10.58
C GLU A 397 -13.79 -10.25 11.71
N GLY A 398 -14.35 -10.76 12.82
CA GLY A 398 -13.57 -11.36 13.91
C GLY A 398 -12.58 -10.44 14.61
N GLY A 399 -12.83 -9.12 14.58
CA GLY A 399 -11.96 -8.11 15.16
C GLY A 399 -11.05 -7.40 14.17
N HIS A 400 -11.19 -7.72 12.87
CA HIS A 400 -10.48 -7.06 11.77
C HIS A 400 -11.41 -6.18 10.93
N PRO A 401 -11.98 -5.07 11.46
CA PRO A 401 -12.77 -4.16 10.64
C PRO A 401 -11.98 -3.50 9.50
N GLU A 402 -10.65 -3.58 9.53
CA GLU A 402 -9.70 -3.15 8.51
C GLU A 402 -9.42 -4.21 7.45
N GLY A 403 -9.91 -5.44 7.62
CA GLY A 403 -9.62 -6.57 6.73
C GLY A 403 -8.49 -7.45 7.26
N HIS A 404 -8.72 -8.76 7.28
CA HIS A 404 -7.78 -9.73 7.84
C HIS A 404 -6.46 -9.81 7.03
N PRO A 405 -5.28 -9.46 7.59
CA PRO A 405 -4.05 -9.25 6.82
C PRO A 405 -3.25 -10.55 6.55
N GLY A 406 -3.95 -11.67 6.42
CA GLY A 406 -3.35 -12.99 6.22
C GLY A 406 -4.42 -14.08 6.10
N VAL A 407 -4.00 -15.33 6.27
CA VAL A 407 -4.90 -16.49 6.26
C VAL A 407 -4.75 -17.24 7.57
N ASP A 408 -5.86 -17.46 8.28
CA ASP A 408 -5.85 -18.31 9.47
C ASP A 408 -6.11 -19.74 9.07
N ILE A 409 -5.24 -20.64 9.54
CA ILE A 409 -5.24 -22.04 9.17
C ILE A 409 -5.49 -22.86 10.41
N GLU A 410 -6.52 -23.72 10.39
CA GLU A 410 -6.77 -24.68 11.46
C GLU A 410 -5.97 -25.97 11.28
N TYR A 411 -5.34 -26.40 12.36
CA TYR A 411 -4.47 -27.57 12.42
C TYR A 411 -5.12 -28.68 13.24
N ALA A 412 -5.02 -29.91 12.73
CA ALA A 412 -5.38 -31.11 13.47
C ALA A 412 -4.47 -31.29 14.70
N PRO A 413 -4.94 -31.96 15.77
CA PRO A 413 -4.11 -32.19 16.95
C PRO A 413 -2.81 -32.95 16.65
N GLY A 414 -1.67 -32.36 17.05
CA GLY A 414 -0.35 -33.01 16.97
C GLY A 414 0.44 -32.74 15.68
N THR A 415 -0.08 -31.90 14.80
CA THR A 415 0.59 -31.51 13.56
C THR A 415 1.62 -30.40 13.80
N SER A 416 2.45 -30.13 12.79
CA SER A 416 3.55 -29.17 12.85
C SER A 416 3.29 -27.99 11.92
N VAL A 417 3.87 -26.85 12.26
CA VAL A 417 3.96 -25.68 11.39
C VAL A 417 5.24 -25.79 10.57
N LEU A 418 5.12 -25.67 9.26
CA LEU A 418 6.20 -25.83 8.30
C LEU A 418 6.61 -24.48 7.72
N ALA A 419 7.89 -24.33 7.41
CA ALA A 419 8.37 -23.21 6.62
C ALA A 419 7.76 -23.28 5.22
N THR A 420 7.09 -22.21 4.79
CA THR A 420 6.45 -22.12 3.47
C THR A 420 7.46 -22.00 2.34
N ALA A 421 8.65 -21.48 2.60
CA ALA A 421 9.72 -21.33 1.62
C ALA A 421 11.09 -21.42 2.31
N ASP A 422 12.14 -21.50 1.51
CA ASP A 422 13.52 -21.27 1.98
C ASP A 422 13.65 -19.82 2.48
N GLY A 423 14.41 -19.59 3.55
CA GLY A 423 14.60 -18.25 4.07
C GLY A 423 15.43 -18.18 5.35
N THR A 424 15.53 -16.99 5.92
CA THR A 424 16.21 -16.74 7.21
C THR A 424 15.23 -16.17 8.22
N VAL A 425 15.20 -16.73 9.42
CA VAL A 425 14.35 -16.22 10.49
C VAL A 425 14.89 -14.88 10.98
N THR A 426 14.09 -13.83 10.89
CA THR A 426 14.51 -12.45 11.23
C THR A 426 13.90 -11.95 12.54
N TYR A 427 12.86 -12.61 13.03
CA TYR A 427 12.15 -12.22 14.25
C TYR A 427 11.53 -13.43 14.94
N ILE A 428 11.63 -13.48 16.27
CA ILE A 428 10.90 -14.41 17.13
C ILE A 428 10.62 -13.68 18.45
N GLU A 429 9.35 -13.40 18.73
CA GLU A 429 8.93 -12.87 20.03
C GLU A 429 7.59 -13.45 20.47
N HIS A 430 7.21 -13.16 21.71
CA HIS A 430 5.86 -13.45 22.18
C HIS A 430 4.85 -12.54 21.50
N ASN A 431 3.70 -13.12 21.12
CA ASN A 431 2.62 -12.34 20.55
C ASN A 431 2.14 -11.28 21.54
N SER A 432 2.07 -10.03 21.09
CA SER A 432 1.76 -8.88 21.94
C SER A 432 0.34 -8.91 22.50
N HIS A 433 -0.61 -9.47 21.75
CA HIS A 433 -2.02 -9.61 22.14
C HIS A 433 -2.27 -10.92 22.90
N PHE A 434 -1.49 -11.96 22.58
CA PHE A 434 -1.58 -13.29 23.19
C PHE A 434 -0.22 -13.75 23.72
N PRO A 435 0.24 -13.26 24.88
CA PRO A 435 1.61 -13.47 25.36
C PRO A 435 2.04 -14.92 25.62
N THR A 436 1.11 -15.88 25.53
CA THR A 436 1.41 -17.32 25.61
C THR A 436 1.73 -17.95 24.25
N GLN A 437 1.59 -17.18 23.17
CA GLN A 437 1.84 -17.56 21.79
C GLN A 437 3.11 -16.86 21.30
N TRP A 438 3.56 -17.26 20.11
CA TRP A 438 4.76 -16.75 19.48
C TRP A 438 4.45 -16.23 18.08
N ASP A 439 5.17 -15.19 17.70
CA ASP A 439 5.22 -14.66 16.35
C ASP A 439 6.62 -14.93 15.79
N LEU A 440 6.68 -15.42 14.56
CA LEU A 440 7.92 -15.70 13.83
C LEU A 440 7.86 -15.04 12.46
N LEU A 441 8.91 -14.31 12.08
CA LEU A 441 9.06 -13.75 10.74
C LEU A 441 10.21 -14.44 10.00
N LEU A 442 9.92 -14.87 8.77
CA LEU A 442 10.85 -15.52 7.87
C LEU A 442 11.08 -14.63 6.64
N GLU A 443 12.27 -14.07 6.49
CA GLU A 443 12.64 -13.36 5.26
C GLU A 443 13.04 -14.38 4.19
N VAL A 444 12.26 -14.41 3.10
CA VAL A 444 12.38 -15.41 2.02
C VAL A 444 13.01 -14.82 0.75
N ARG A 445 12.93 -13.50 0.60
CA ARG A 445 13.66 -12.69 -0.39
C ARG A 445 13.93 -11.32 0.24
N PRO A 446 14.85 -10.49 -0.30
CA PRO A 446 15.11 -9.16 0.26
C PRO A 446 13.84 -8.33 0.43
N GLY A 447 13.46 -8.04 1.66
CA GLY A 447 12.24 -7.28 2.01
C GLY A 447 10.92 -8.07 1.93
N VAL A 448 10.94 -9.33 1.51
CA VAL A 448 9.77 -10.22 1.46
C VAL A 448 9.77 -11.11 2.70
N VAL A 449 8.73 -10.99 3.51
CA VAL A 449 8.60 -11.68 4.79
C VAL A 449 7.34 -12.54 4.82
N VAL A 450 7.50 -13.81 5.20
CA VAL A 450 6.39 -14.67 5.60
C VAL A 450 6.26 -14.60 7.12
N GLN A 451 5.07 -14.22 7.59
CA GLN A 451 4.74 -14.12 9.00
C GLN A 451 3.97 -15.35 9.46
N TYR A 452 4.36 -15.88 10.62
CA TYR A 452 3.68 -16.95 11.32
C TYR A 452 3.29 -16.42 12.69
N ASP A 453 2.03 -16.05 12.83
CA ASP A 453 1.47 -15.54 14.08
C ASP A 453 0.63 -16.60 14.78
N HIS A 454 0.38 -16.38 16.06
CA HIS A 454 -0.36 -17.32 16.91
C HIS A 454 0.28 -18.71 16.96
N MET A 455 1.61 -18.79 16.83
CA MET A 455 2.32 -20.06 16.97
C MET A 455 2.28 -20.55 18.43
N GLY A 456 2.30 -21.86 18.59
CA GLY A 456 2.53 -22.53 19.86
C GLY A 456 4.03 -22.52 20.17
N SER A 457 4.58 -23.66 20.60
CA SER A 457 6.02 -23.76 20.83
C SER A 457 6.80 -23.67 19.51
N ILE A 458 7.82 -22.81 19.46
CA ILE A 458 8.85 -22.80 18.41
C ILE A 458 9.83 -23.97 18.63
N ASP A 459 10.29 -24.60 17.56
CA ASP A 459 11.35 -25.62 17.64
C ASP A 459 12.62 -24.99 18.26
N PRO A 460 13.21 -25.56 19.32
CA PRO A 460 14.34 -24.95 20.02
C PRO A 460 15.62 -24.75 19.18
N SER A 461 15.72 -25.38 18.00
CA SER A 461 16.82 -25.17 17.05
C SER A 461 16.62 -23.94 16.15
N ILE A 462 15.42 -23.38 16.12
CA ILE A 462 15.07 -22.19 15.36
C ILE A 462 15.28 -20.96 16.26
N THR A 463 16.22 -20.12 15.84
CA THR A 463 16.55 -18.84 16.48
C THR A 463 16.63 -17.75 15.42
N VAL A 464 16.60 -16.48 15.83
CA VAL A 464 16.85 -15.37 14.89
C VAL A 464 18.23 -15.56 14.23
N GLY A 465 18.27 -15.47 12.90
CA GLY A 465 19.42 -15.78 12.04
C GLY A 465 19.48 -17.22 11.54
N THR A 466 18.60 -18.12 11.99
CA THR A 466 18.55 -19.49 11.47
C THR A 466 18.03 -19.49 10.03
N ALA A 467 18.82 -20.06 9.11
CA ALA A 467 18.35 -20.39 7.77
C ALA A 467 17.52 -21.68 7.81
N VAL A 468 16.36 -21.67 7.17
CA VAL A 468 15.46 -22.81 7.04
C VAL A 468 15.20 -23.11 5.57
N ILE A 469 14.80 -24.35 5.31
CA ILE A 469 14.34 -24.78 3.99
C ILE A 469 12.83 -25.00 3.98
N GLN A 470 12.20 -24.84 2.82
CA GLN A 470 10.79 -25.12 2.61
C GLN A 470 10.42 -26.53 3.13
N GLY A 471 9.32 -26.59 3.88
CA GLY A 471 8.83 -27.80 4.53
C GLY A 471 9.54 -28.18 5.84
N GLN A 472 10.56 -27.43 6.27
CA GLN A 472 11.19 -27.63 7.57
C GLN A 472 10.21 -27.28 8.71
N VAL A 473 10.19 -28.10 9.76
CA VAL A 473 9.38 -27.83 10.96
C VAL A 473 9.92 -26.58 11.68
N LEU A 474 9.04 -25.60 11.89
CA LEU A 474 9.31 -24.39 12.65
C LEU A 474 8.82 -24.48 14.10
N GLY A 475 7.80 -25.31 14.34
CA GLY A 475 7.16 -25.44 15.65
C GLY A 475 5.81 -26.13 15.58
N GLY A 476 4.97 -25.88 16.58
CA GLY A 476 3.59 -26.36 16.63
C GLY A 476 2.57 -25.22 16.63
N PRO A 477 1.32 -25.47 16.21
CA PRO A 477 0.25 -24.48 16.30
C PRO A 477 -0.13 -24.21 17.76
N SER A 478 -0.61 -23.01 18.07
CA SER A 478 -1.04 -22.69 19.44
C SER A 478 -2.33 -23.44 19.82
N THR A 479 -2.60 -23.57 21.12
CA THR A 479 -3.78 -24.30 21.65
C THR A 479 -4.68 -23.46 22.58
N PRO A 480 -5.02 -22.20 22.26
CA PRO A 480 -5.65 -21.29 23.20
C PRO A 480 -7.16 -21.50 23.44
N ILE A 481 -7.83 -22.55 22.90
CA ILE A 481 -9.29 -22.95 23.00
C ILE A 481 -10.02 -22.82 21.63
N PRO A 482 -11.10 -23.60 21.33
CA PRO A 482 -11.14 -25.05 21.12
C PRO A 482 -10.38 -25.55 19.86
N HIS A 483 -9.74 -24.66 19.10
CA HIS A 483 -9.09 -24.95 17.82
C HIS A 483 -7.62 -24.54 17.87
N ARG A 484 -6.83 -24.99 16.89
CA ARG A 484 -5.38 -24.75 16.76
C ARG A 484 -5.17 -23.94 15.51
N VAL A 485 -4.77 -22.70 15.65
CA VAL A 485 -4.66 -21.76 14.53
C VAL A 485 -3.24 -21.24 14.43
N VAL A 486 -2.78 -21.08 13.20
CA VAL A 486 -1.65 -20.22 12.86
C VAL A 486 -2.15 -19.24 11.82
N HIS A 487 -1.84 -17.97 12.05
CA HIS A 487 -2.05 -16.92 11.09
C HIS A 487 -0.84 -16.86 10.15
N LEU A 488 -1.09 -16.99 8.85
CA LEU A 488 -0.09 -16.87 7.79
C LEU A 488 -0.23 -15.50 7.12
N GLY A 489 0.71 -14.61 7.38
CA GLY A 489 0.83 -13.33 6.68
C GLY A 489 1.91 -13.40 5.60
N LEU A 490 1.73 -12.66 4.53
CA LEU A 490 2.76 -12.39 3.52
C LEU A 490 2.94 -10.89 3.41
N ARG A 491 4.18 -10.39 3.57
CA ARG A 491 4.46 -8.95 3.68
C ARG A 491 5.65 -8.51 2.82
N VAL A 492 5.58 -7.29 2.32
CA VAL A 492 6.73 -6.52 1.84
C VAL A 492 6.73 -5.15 2.50
N GLY A 493 7.73 -4.90 3.35
CA GLY A 493 7.68 -3.79 4.28
C GLY A 493 6.38 -3.80 5.10
N GLY A 494 5.70 -2.65 5.21
CA GLY A 494 4.47 -2.52 5.99
C GLY A 494 3.21 -3.09 5.32
N GLU A 495 3.28 -3.48 4.05
CA GLU A 495 2.11 -3.86 3.25
C GLU A 495 1.92 -5.39 3.28
N SER A 496 0.68 -5.84 3.47
CA SER A 496 0.31 -7.25 3.37
C SER A 496 -0.15 -7.59 1.95
N ALA A 497 0.17 -8.79 1.50
CA ALA A 497 -0.30 -9.35 0.25
C ALA A 497 -1.07 -10.65 0.53
N CYS A 498 -1.99 -11.02 -0.36
CA CYS A 498 -2.70 -12.29 -0.22
C CYS A 498 -1.72 -13.48 -0.35
N PRO A 499 -1.59 -14.35 0.67
CA PRO A 499 -0.73 -15.52 0.58
C PRO A 499 -1.11 -16.48 -0.56
N ASN A 500 -2.41 -16.61 -0.84
CA ASN A 500 -2.95 -17.57 -1.80
C ASN A 500 -2.46 -17.31 -3.24
N ASP A 501 -2.22 -16.06 -3.63
CA ASP A 501 -1.76 -15.72 -4.98
C ASP A 501 -0.31 -16.15 -5.24
N ARG A 502 0.44 -16.46 -4.18
CA ARG A 502 1.85 -16.88 -4.23
C ARG A 502 2.06 -18.35 -3.90
N LEU A 503 0.99 -19.13 -3.79
CA LEU A 503 1.15 -20.54 -3.50
C LEU A 503 1.72 -21.29 -4.73
N SER A 504 2.72 -22.12 -4.48
CA SER A 504 3.24 -23.09 -5.44
C SER A 504 2.12 -24.07 -5.85
N PRO A 505 2.27 -24.86 -6.94
CA PRO A 505 1.30 -25.91 -7.27
C PRO A 505 1.06 -26.91 -6.13
N THR A 506 2.07 -27.20 -5.32
CA THR A 506 1.95 -28.05 -4.13
C THR A 506 1.16 -27.32 -3.04
N GLY A 507 1.52 -26.08 -2.73
CA GLY A 507 0.81 -25.23 -1.78
C GLY A 507 -0.66 -25.08 -2.15
N GLN A 508 -0.97 -24.82 -3.43
CA GLN A 508 -2.33 -24.72 -3.94
C GLN A 508 -3.13 -26.01 -3.75
N THR A 509 -2.51 -27.17 -3.95
CA THR A 509 -3.18 -28.45 -3.69
C THR A 509 -3.60 -28.59 -2.23
N VAL A 510 -2.73 -28.17 -1.29
CA VAL A 510 -3.05 -28.18 0.14
C VAL A 510 -4.13 -27.14 0.45
N PHE A 511 -3.97 -25.90 -0.02
CA PHE A 511 -4.94 -24.83 0.19
C PHE A 511 -6.34 -25.23 -0.29
N GLN A 512 -6.47 -25.71 -1.52
CA GLN A 512 -7.77 -26.12 -2.09
C GLN A 512 -8.42 -27.27 -1.32
N SER A 513 -7.62 -28.19 -0.76
CA SER A 513 -8.15 -29.27 0.08
C SER A 513 -8.84 -28.76 1.35
N LEU A 514 -8.38 -27.62 1.88
CA LEU A 514 -8.96 -26.96 3.04
C LEU A 514 -10.07 -25.99 2.63
N TRP A 515 -9.82 -25.16 1.60
CA TRP A 515 -10.69 -24.09 1.14
C TRP A 515 -12.06 -24.60 0.70
N SER A 516 -12.10 -25.72 -0.04
CA SER A 516 -13.35 -26.36 -0.46
C SER A 516 -14.24 -26.83 0.71
N THR A 517 -13.68 -26.89 1.91
CA THR A 517 -14.37 -27.27 3.16
C THR A 517 -14.42 -26.14 4.19
N ALA A 518 -13.82 -25.00 3.89
CA ALA A 518 -13.78 -23.83 4.77
C ALA A 518 -15.19 -23.33 5.06
N ARG A 519 -15.35 -22.66 6.20
CA ARG A 519 -16.61 -22.07 6.62
C ARG A 519 -16.37 -20.82 7.44
N TYR A 520 -16.84 -19.70 6.96
CA TYR A 520 -16.74 -18.43 7.65
C TYR A 520 -17.97 -17.62 7.29
N TRP A 521 -18.39 -16.71 8.17
CA TRP A 521 -19.73 -16.15 8.09
C TRP A 521 -19.82 -15.01 7.07
N GLY A 522 -18.70 -14.37 6.74
CA GLY A 522 -18.59 -13.37 5.68
C GLY A 522 -18.73 -13.90 4.25
N GLU A 523 -18.82 -15.22 4.05
CA GLU A 523 -18.81 -15.88 2.72
C GLU A 523 -19.87 -15.32 1.74
N LEU A 524 -21.00 -14.78 2.20
CA LEU A 524 -22.01 -14.15 1.31
C LEU A 524 -21.53 -12.84 0.67
N VAL A 525 -20.71 -12.06 1.39
CA VAL A 525 -20.23 -10.73 0.97
C VAL A 525 -18.76 -10.71 0.58
N GLU A 526 -17.97 -11.64 1.11
CA GLU A 526 -16.51 -11.72 0.94
C GLU A 526 -16.12 -13.18 0.62
N PRO A 527 -16.53 -13.71 -0.55
CA PRO A 527 -16.44 -15.14 -0.84
C PRO A 527 -15.06 -15.58 -1.33
N LEU A 528 -14.11 -14.65 -1.49
CA LEU A 528 -12.84 -14.92 -2.15
C LEU A 528 -11.80 -15.42 -1.15
N SER A 529 -10.82 -16.18 -1.62
CA SER A 529 -9.62 -16.50 -0.82
C SER A 529 -8.74 -15.28 -0.57
N CYS A 530 -8.84 -14.28 -1.47
CA CYS A 530 -8.20 -12.98 -1.41
C CYS A 530 -9.28 -11.90 -1.59
N ASN A 531 -9.84 -11.39 -0.50
CA ASN A 531 -10.76 -10.26 -0.55
C ASN A 531 -9.96 -8.94 -0.53
N PRO A 532 -10.50 -7.84 -1.09
CA PRO A 532 -9.90 -6.52 -0.93
C PRO A 532 -9.83 -6.16 0.56
N ILE A 533 -8.74 -5.55 1.02
CA ILE A 533 -8.59 -5.03 2.41
C ILE A 533 -9.18 -3.62 2.53
N ASP A 534 -9.06 -2.79 1.50
CA ASP A 534 -9.51 -1.40 1.58
C ASP A 534 -10.97 -1.29 1.12
N VAL A 535 -11.93 -1.67 1.99
CA VAL A 535 -13.36 -1.53 1.72
C VAL A 535 -14.05 -0.57 2.66
N THR A 536 -15.09 0.08 2.16
CA THR A 536 -15.99 0.90 2.99
C THR A 536 -17.30 0.17 3.22
N PHE A 537 -17.82 0.25 4.44
CA PHE A 537 -19.16 -0.23 4.76
C PHE A 537 -20.23 0.83 4.41
N PRO A 538 -21.41 0.43 3.88
CA PRO A 538 -21.88 -0.94 3.72
C PRO A 538 -21.21 -1.69 2.55
N LEU A 539 -20.78 -2.92 2.81
CA LEU A 539 -20.15 -3.80 1.83
C LEU A 539 -21.21 -4.60 1.09
N THR A 540 -21.22 -4.55 -0.24
CA THR A 540 -22.21 -5.26 -1.08
C THR A 540 -21.52 -6.17 -2.07
N ALA A 541 -21.92 -7.45 -2.09
CA ALA A 541 -21.51 -8.40 -3.12
C ALA A 541 -22.67 -8.64 -4.09
N SER A 542 -22.51 -8.15 -5.31
CA SER A 542 -23.45 -8.31 -6.41
C SER A 542 -23.10 -9.54 -7.24
N ARG A 543 -24.11 -10.34 -7.62
CA ARG A 543 -23.92 -11.54 -8.42
C ARG A 543 -24.94 -11.66 -9.54
N THR A 544 -24.47 -11.83 -10.76
CA THR A 544 -25.29 -12.00 -11.95
C THR A 544 -25.52 -13.47 -12.29
N ARG A 545 -26.76 -13.82 -12.63
CA ARG A 545 -27.15 -15.19 -12.99
C ARG A 545 -26.58 -15.56 -14.35
N ILE A 546 -25.81 -16.65 -14.40
CA ILE A 546 -25.29 -17.22 -15.65
C ILE A 546 -26.07 -18.46 -16.10
N SER A 547 -26.74 -19.18 -15.18
CA SER A 547 -27.61 -20.31 -15.54
C SER A 547 -28.72 -20.58 -14.50
N GLY A 548 -29.70 -21.41 -14.86
CA GLY A 548 -30.84 -21.77 -14.00
C GLY A 548 -32.11 -20.94 -14.24
N THR A 549 -33.12 -21.16 -13.38
CA THR A 549 -34.50 -20.68 -13.60
C THR A 549 -35.05 -19.77 -12.50
N LEU A 550 -34.29 -19.48 -11.44
CA LEU A 550 -34.75 -18.55 -10.41
C LEU A 550 -35.05 -17.18 -11.02
N SER A 551 -36.01 -16.44 -10.46
CA SER A 551 -36.49 -15.20 -11.08
C SER A 551 -35.56 -13.98 -11.03
N PRO A 552 -34.64 -13.78 -10.05
CA PRO A 552 -33.73 -12.65 -10.10
C PRO A 552 -32.62 -12.89 -11.12
N ALA A 553 -32.41 -11.92 -12.00
CA ALA A 553 -31.25 -11.90 -12.88
C ALA A 553 -29.99 -11.55 -12.09
N ARG A 554 -30.12 -10.78 -11.01
CA ARG A 554 -29.03 -10.42 -10.10
C ARG A 554 -29.47 -10.49 -8.65
N ILE A 555 -28.57 -10.91 -7.78
CA ILE A 555 -28.76 -10.96 -6.33
C ILE A 555 -27.63 -10.16 -5.69
N GLU A 556 -27.98 -9.27 -4.79
CA GLU A 556 -27.03 -8.52 -3.97
C GLU A 556 -27.18 -8.96 -2.51
N PHE A 557 -26.05 -9.19 -1.84
CA PHE A 557 -25.98 -9.34 -0.40
C PHE A 557 -25.20 -8.17 0.17
N THR A 558 -25.72 -7.53 1.22
CA THR A 558 -25.12 -6.34 1.82
C THR A 558 -24.91 -6.54 3.31
N ARG A 559 -23.71 -6.27 3.80
CA ARG A 559 -23.38 -6.16 5.23
C ARG A 559 -23.18 -4.68 5.56
N LEU A 560 -23.87 -4.21 6.60
CA LEU A 560 -23.87 -2.79 6.94
C LEU A 560 -22.65 -2.33 7.74
N ASP A 561 -22.03 -3.24 8.49
CA ASP A 561 -20.97 -2.95 9.45
C ASP A 561 -20.13 -4.21 9.70
N ALA A 562 -18.81 -4.06 9.82
CA ALA A 562 -17.86 -5.16 10.04
C ALA A 562 -18.02 -5.90 11.39
N SER A 563 -18.60 -5.23 12.40
CA SER A 563 -18.82 -5.76 13.74
C SER A 563 -20.09 -6.61 13.88
N THR A 564 -20.92 -6.69 12.84
CA THR A 564 -22.22 -7.37 12.88
C THR A 564 -22.32 -8.45 11.82
N ASN A 565 -23.05 -9.53 12.15
CA ASN A 565 -23.36 -10.59 11.19
C ASN A 565 -24.67 -10.31 10.43
N ASP A 566 -25.27 -9.14 10.65
CA ASP A 566 -26.55 -8.78 10.05
C ASP A 566 -26.35 -8.44 8.57
N MET A 567 -27.07 -9.15 7.71
CA MET A 567 -27.02 -8.96 6.27
C MET A 567 -28.42 -8.71 5.70
N THR A 568 -28.46 -7.89 4.66
CA THR A 568 -29.65 -7.70 3.82
C THR A 568 -29.42 -8.28 2.44
N TYR A 569 -30.51 -8.48 1.70
CA TYR A 569 -30.44 -8.86 0.29
C TYR A 569 -31.31 -7.96 -0.58
N THR A 570 -30.92 -7.83 -1.85
CA THR A 570 -31.72 -7.21 -2.92
C THR A 570 -31.82 -8.17 -4.09
N LEU A 571 -33.03 -8.34 -4.64
CA LEU A 571 -33.28 -9.11 -5.85
C LEU A 571 -33.61 -8.15 -6.99
N LEU A 572 -32.86 -8.26 -8.09
CA LEU A 572 -33.00 -7.40 -9.26
C LEU A 572 -33.39 -8.21 -10.50
N ASP A 573 -34.18 -7.56 -11.36
CA ASP A 573 -34.51 -8.09 -12.68
C ASP A 573 -33.38 -7.83 -13.69
N ALA A 574 -33.56 -8.23 -14.95
CA ALA A 574 -32.56 -8.08 -16.00
C ALA A 574 -32.34 -6.62 -16.45
N ALA A 575 -33.12 -5.66 -15.91
CA ALA A 575 -32.95 -4.23 -16.14
C ALA A 575 -32.36 -3.53 -14.90
N ASP A 576 -31.81 -4.29 -13.95
CA ASP A 576 -31.29 -3.83 -12.67
C ASP A 576 -32.32 -3.06 -11.82
N ILE A 577 -33.60 -3.40 -11.97
CA ILE A 577 -34.66 -2.85 -11.14
C ILE A 577 -34.88 -3.78 -9.95
N ALA A 578 -34.63 -3.28 -8.74
CA ALA A 578 -34.93 -3.97 -7.50
C ALA A 578 -36.44 -4.21 -7.38
N PHE A 579 -36.84 -5.48 -7.26
CA PHE A 579 -38.25 -5.86 -7.07
C PHE A 579 -38.52 -6.45 -5.68
N GLU A 580 -37.48 -6.80 -4.92
CA GLU A 580 -37.58 -7.28 -3.54
C GLU A 580 -36.30 -6.95 -2.77
N TYR A 581 -36.44 -6.51 -1.52
CA TYR A 581 -35.34 -6.44 -0.55
C TYR A 581 -35.78 -6.96 0.81
N GLY A 582 -34.84 -7.46 1.60
CA GLY A 582 -35.13 -8.10 2.88
C GLY A 582 -33.91 -8.39 3.73
N THR A 583 -34.13 -9.19 4.77
CA THR A 583 -33.09 -9.64 5.70
C THR A 583 -32.67 -11.06 5.39
N VAL A 584 -31.41 -11.36 5.69
CA VAL A 584 -30.82 -12.68 5.53
C VAL A 584 -30.66 -13.32 6.90
N ASN A 585 -31.03 -14.59 7.04
CA ASN A 585 -30.78 -15.37 8.25
C ASN A 585 -30.17 -16.72 7.88
N PHE A 586 -29.04 -17.04 8.51
CA PHE A 586 -28.29 -18.28 8.36
C PHE A 586 -27.58 -18.62 9.68
N ASP A 587 -26.99 -19.81 9.78
CA ASP A 587 -26.16 -20.20 10.93
C ASP A 587 -24.71 -19.77 10.66
N PRO A 588 -24.18 -18.71 11.31
CA PRO A 588 -22.84 -18.20 11.02
C PRO A 588 -21.73 -19.12 11.56
N PHE A 589 -22.07 -20.17 12.30
CA PHE A 589 -21.10 -21.12 12.86
C PHE A 589 -20.98 -22.41 12.03
N LYS A 590 -21.61 -22.45 10.85
CA LYS A 590 -21.53 -23.56 9.90
C LYS A 590 -21.28 -23.01 8.51
N ARG A 591 -20.79 -23.87 7.61
CA ARG A 591 -20.76 -23.56 6.17
C ARG A 591 -22.16 -23.12 5.76
N ILE A 592 -22.27 -22.04 5.01
CA ILE A 592 -23.56 -21.50 4.59
C ILE A 592 -24.15 -22.45 3.54
N ALA A 593 -24.85 -23.48 4.01
CA ALA A 593 -25.54 -24.47 3.18
C ALA A 593 -27.06 -24.22 3.12
N GLU A 594 -27.58 -23.44 4.08
CA GLU A 594 -28.98 -23.05 4.17
C GLU A 594 -29.09 -21.55 4.45
N ILE A 595 -30.06 -20.91 3.82
CA ILE A 595 -30.34 -19.48 3.97
C ILE A 595 -31.84 -19.23 4.07
N ASN A 596 -32.23 -18.21 4.82
CA ASN A 596 -33.59 -17.70 4.86
C ASN A 596 -33.56 -16.25 4.38
N LEU A 597 -34.28 -15.96 3.30
CA LEU A 597 -34.45 -14.61 2.79
C LEU A 597 -35.84 -14.13 3.17
N THR A 598 -35.94 -13.22 4.14
CA THR A 598 -37.22 -12.70 4.65
C THR A 598 -37.51 -11.33 4.03
N PRO A 599 -38.49 -11.22 3.11
CA PRO A 599 -38.78 -9.97 2.41
C PRO A 599 -39.29 -8.90 3.37
N THR A 600 -38.65 -7.73 3.36
CA THR A 600 -39.16 -6.52 4.04
C THR A 600 -40.02 -5.69 3.10
N SER A 601 -39.71 -5.67 1.80
CA SER A 601 -40.49 -4.93 0.81
C SER A 601 -40.32 -5.51 -0.60
N PRO A 602 -41.43 -5.84 -1.29
CA PRO A 602 -42.75 -6.00 -0.70
C PRO A 602 -42.73 -7.10 0.37
N ALA A 603 -43.50 -6.94 1.45
CA ALA A 603 -43.61 -7.98 2.46
C ALA A 603 -44.19 -9.27 1.85
N GLY A 604 -43.60 -10.42 2.17
CA GLY A 604 -43.93 -11.70 1.54
C GLY A 604 -43.48 -12.90 2.38
N PRO A 605 -43.75 -14.13 1.90
CA PRO A 605 -43.26 -15.33 2.56
C PRO A 605 -41.73 -15.40 2.51
N THR A 606 -41.11 -15.95 3.56
CA THR A 606 -39.66 -16.20 3.59
C THR A 606 -39.30 -17.23 2.53
N ARG A 607 -38.20 -16.99 1.80
CA ARG A 607 -37.61 -17.94 0.87
C ARG A 607 -36.63 -18.82 1.65
N LEU A 608 -36.92 -20.12 1.69
CA LEU A 608 -36.10 -21.13 2.35
C LEU A 608 -35.14 -21.71 1.31
N GLY A 609 -33.89 -21.27 1.32
CA GLY A 609 -32.89 -21.65 0.33
C GLY A 609 -31.88 -22.69 0.79
N VAL A 610 -31.32 -23.40 -0.19
CA VAL A 610 -30.05 -24.13 -0.06
C VAL A 610 -29.05 -23.51 -1.02
N LEU A 611 -27.80 -23.43 -0.61
CA LEU A 611 -26.75 -22.83 -1.42
C LEU A 611 -25.41 -23.53 -1.26
N ASN A 612 -24.54 -23.24 -2.22
CA ASN A 612 -23.10 -23.45 -2.12
C ASN A 612 -22.40 -22.22 -2.68
N ILE A 613 -21.38 -21.74 -1.98
CA ILE A 613 -20.50 -20.68 -2.44
C ILE A 613 -19.11 -21.31 -2.62
N GLU A 614 -18.46 -20.99 -3.72
CA GLU A 614 -17.10 -21.43 -4.01
C GLU A 614 -16.38 -20.33 -4.79
N GLY A 615 -15.66 -19.46 -4.08
CA GLY A 615 -15.07 -18.28 -4.68
C GLY A 615 -16.13 -17.37 -5.32
N GLN A 616 -16.01 -17.12 -6.62
CA GLN A 616 -16.94 -16.24 -7.33
C GLN A 616 -18.32 -16.87 -7.55
N ASP A 617 -18.44 -18.20 -7.45
CA ASP A 617 -19.64 -18.93 -7.83
C ASP A 617 -20.61 -19.07 -6.66
N LEU A 618 -21.88 -18.74 -6.90
CA LEU A 618 -23.01 -19.02 -6.02
C LEU A 618 -24.00 -19.94 -6.73
N MET A 619 -24.15 -21.14 -6.21
CA MET A 619 -25.25 -22.04 -6.56
C MET A 619 -26.34 -21.88 -5.52
N ILE A 620 -27.56 -21.48 -5.91
CA ILE A 620 -28.66 -21.29 -4.97
C ILE A 620 -29.99 -21.79 -5.53
N ASP A 621 -30.76 -22.47 -4.69
CA ASP A 621 -32.16 -22.84 -4.93
C ASP A 621 -32.99 -22.42 -3.72
N TRP A 622 -34.25 -22.04 -3.92
CA TRP A 622 -35.16 -21.73 -2.82
C TRP A 622 -36.62 -21.97 -3.17
N ASP A 623 -37.43 -22.14 -2.13
CA ASP A 623 -38.89 -22.19 -2.23
C ASP A 623 -39.52 -21.46 -1.03
N THR A 624 -40.78 -21.07 -1.15
CA THR A 624 -41.50 -20.29 -0.09
C THR A 624 -42.33 -21.17 0.84
N THR A 625 -42.38 -22.48 0.60
CA THR A 625 -43.18 -23.45 1.34
C THR A 625 -42.32 -24.52 2.01
N VAL A 626 -41.34 -25.08 1.30
CA VAL A 626 -40.47 -26.17 1.79
C VAL A 626 -39.05 -25.95 1.30
N ARG A 627 -38.06 -25.90 2.20
CA ARG A 627 -36.65 -25.81 1.81
C ARG A 627 -36.28 -26.93 0.82
N PRO A 628 -35.65 -26.63 -0.34
CA PRO A 628 -35.12 -27.67 -1.21
C PRO A 628 -34.12 -28.56 -0.45
N THR A 629 -34.00 -29.83 -0.85
CA THR A 629 -33.14 -30.80 -0.15
C THR A 629 -31.77 -30.97 -0.81
N SER A 630 -31.53 -30.33 -1.96
CA SER A 630 -30.27 -30.38 -2.71
C SER A 630 -30.17 -29.23 -3.71
N LEU A 631 -28.99 -29.06 -4.32
CA LEU A 631 -28.72 -28.07 -5.37
C LEU A 631 -29.08 -28.54 -6.80
N ALA A 632 -29.81 -29.63 -6.96
CA ALA A 632 -30.13 -30.19 -8.28
C ALA A 632 -30.96 -29.24 -9.17
N GLY A 633 -31.72 -28.31 -8.57
CA GLY A 633 -32.49 -27.26 -9.24
C GLY A 633 -31.89 -25.86 -9.14
N ALA A 634 -30.67 -25.73 -8.60
CA ALA A 634 -30.07 -24.45 -8.30
C ALA A 634 -29.81 -23.61 -9.55
N SER A 635 -29.95 -22.30 -9.40
CA SER A 635 -29.43 -21.33 -10.35
C SER A 635 -28.01 -20.94 -9.97
N HIS A 636 -27.20 -20.65 -10.98
CA HIS A 636 -25.80 -20.30 -10.85
C HIS A 636 -25.62 -18.81 -11.09
N TYR A 637 -25.02 -18.15 -10.12
CA TYR A 637 -24.65 -16.75 -10.15
C TYR A 637 -23.13 -16.61 -10.00
N VAL A 638 -22.56 -15.58 -10.62
CA VAL A 638 -21.13 -15.24 -10.54
C VAL A 638 -21.00 -13.84 -9.96
N LEU A 639 -20.00 -13.61 -9.10
CA LEU A 639 -19.62 -12.31 -8.57
C LEU A 639 -19.28 -11.32 -9.70
N ASP A 640 -19.86 -10.13 -9.63
CA ASP A 640 -19.70 -9.06 -10.64
C ASP A 640 -18.37 -8.32 -10.56
#